data_AF-A0A0A1XQD3-F1
#
_entry.id   AF-A0A0A1XQD3-F1
#
_cell.length_a   1.000
_cell.length_b   1.000
_cell.length_c   1.000
_cell.angle_alpha   90.00
_cell.angle_beta   90.00
_cell.angle_gamma   90.00
#
_symmetry.space_group_name_H-M   'P 1'
#
loop_
_entity.id
_entity.type
_entity.pdbx_description
1 polymer ?
#
loop_
_entity_poly.entity_id
_entity_poly.type
_entity_poly.pdbx_seq_one_letter_code
_entity_poly.pdbx_strand_id
1 'polypeptide(L)'
;MSNFVLQSCLALLACCCLVTANYVPGVSYIDDVELSYKNDVWRCDRIVCPVGTYGCKIVKENVEGRDDIIRRSNSCYDVNGHSVAQFLQTETLVYPKTVEIYVNSYVGASSSWSTGYNTEFQSVNATIDADSWPKLQQKTRENIKRYEENVMGKEN
;
A
#
# COMPACT_ATOMS: atom_id res chain seq x y z
N MET A 1 4.52 -53.65 25.43
CA MET A 1 3.95 -52.88 24.30
C MET A 1 3.44 -51.47 24.70
N SER A 2 3.72 -50.98 25.92
CA SER A 2 3.19 -49.68 26.40
C SER A 2 4.07 -48.45 26.09
N ASN A 3 5.38 -48.62 25.89
CA ASN A 3 6.31 -47.49 25.74
C ASN A 3 6.43 -46.95 24.31
N PHE A 4 6.16 -47.78 23.29
CA PHE A 4 6.20 -47.36 21.88
C PHE A 4 5.03 -46.44 21.49
N VAL A 5 3.86 -46.65 22.09
CA VAL A 5 2.68 -45.82 21.86
C VAL A 5 2.86 -44.43 22.47
N LEU A 6 3.51 -44.34 23.64
CA LEU A 6 3.78 -43.07 24.31
C LEU A 6 4.79 -42.20 23.55
N GLN A 7 5.86 -42.81 23.01
CA GLN A 7 6.88 -42.10 22.22
C GLN A 7 6.35 -41.62 20.87
N SER A 8 5.46 -42.38 20.22
CA SER A 8 4.84 -41.97 18.95
C SER A 8 3.87 -40.80 19.13
N CYS A 9 3.15 -40.72 20.26
CA CYS A 9 2.30 -39.57 20.58
C CYS A 9 3.08 -38.27 20.83
N LEU A 10 4.26 -38.35 21.47
CA LEU A 10 5.13 -37.18 21.70
C LEU A 10 5.76 -36.64 20.41
N ALA A 11 6.14 -37.51 19.48
CA ALA A 11 6.67 -37.12 18.17
C ALA A 11 5.60 -36.44 17.29
N LEU A 12 4.34 -36.90 17.35
CA LEU A 12 3.23 -36.25 16.66
C LEU A 12 2.91 -34.87 17.26
N LEU A 13 2.96 -34.71 18.59
CA LEU A 13 2.74 -33.41 19.23
C LEU A 13 3.82 -32.38 18.86
N ALA A 14 5.08 -32.80 18.76
CA ALA A 14 6.18 -31.92 18.34
C ALA A 14 6.06 -31.50 16.86
N CYS A 15 5.49 -32.34 16.01
CA CYS A 15 5.27 -32.03 14.59
C CYS A 15 4.08 -31.05 14.38
N CYS A 16 3.07 -31.09 15.26
CA CYS A 16 1.94 -30.16 15.23
C CYS A 16 2.28 -28.72 15.67
N CYS A 17 3.42 -28.50 16.34
CA CYS A 17 3.86 -27.16 16.74
C CYS A 17 4.71 -26.42 15.69
N LEU A 18 5.01 -27.06 14.56
CA LEU A 18 5.66 -26.41 13.40
C LEU A 18 4.62 -25.73 12.49
N VAL A 19 3.53 -25.20 13.07
CA VAL A 19 2.71 -24.20 12.39
C VAL A 19 3.58 -22.96 12.30
N THR A 20 4.34 -22.84 11.22
CA THR A 20 4.96 -21.58 10.83
C THR A 20 3.82 -20.58 10.73
N ALA A 21 3.76 -19.64 11.67
CA ALA A 21 2.81 -18.54 11.62
C ALA A 21 2.97 -17.89 10.23
N ASN A 22 1.98 -18.04 9.37
CA ASN A 22 1.97 -17.36 8.09
C ASN A 22 2.05 -15.86 8.41
N TYR A 23 3.16 -15.25 8.00
CA TYR A 23 3.41 -13.82 8.16
C TYR A 23 2.18 -13.04 7.65
N VAL A 24 1.53 -12.31 8.55
CA VAL A 24 0.49 -11.34 8.20
C VAL A 24 1.23 -10.01 8.04
N PRO A 25 1.43 -9.53 6.80
CA PRO A 25 2.13 -8.28 6.57
C PRO A 25 1.38 -7.15 7.26
N GLY A 26 2.11 -6.17 7.79
CA GLY A 26 1.50 -4.91 8.21
C GLY A 26 0.67 -4.28 7.08
N VAL A 27 -0.35 -3.52 7.46
CA VAL A 27 -1.28 -2.90 6.52
C VAL A 27 -0.53 -1.96 5.59
N SER A 28 -0.67 -2.19 4.29
CA SER A 28 -0.12 -1.38 3.22
C SER A 28 -1.21 -0.49 2.61
N TYR A 29 -1.22 0.79 2.95
CA TYR A 29 -2.23 1.75 2.50
C TYR A 29 -2.12 2.17 1.02
N ILE A 30 -1.13 1.65 0.30
CA ILE A 30 -0.95 1.85 -1.15
C ILE A 30 -1.50 0.69 -1.98
N ASP A 31 -1.72 -0.48 -1.37
CA ASP A 31 -2.16 -1.68 -2.10
C ASP A 31 -3.64 -1.61 -2.50
N ASP A 32 -4.42 -0.75 -1.85
CA ASP A 32 -5.83 -0.48 -2.19
C ASP A 32 -6.00 0.73 -3.14
N VAL A 33 -4.89 1.27 -3.66
CA VAL A 33 -4.87 2.37 -4.62
C VAL A 33 -4.69 1.82 -6.03
N GLU A 34 -5.59 2.20 -6.94
CA GLU A 34 -5.51 1.81 -8.34
C GLU A 34 -4.96 2.94 -9.21
N LEU A 35 -4.02 2.65 -10.10
CA LEU A 35 -3.56 3.59 -11.11
C LEU A 35 -3.33 2.85 -12.42
N SER A 36 -3.96 3.33 -13.50
CA SER A 36 -3.65 2.86 -14.85
C SER A 36 -4.02 3.90 -15.90
N TYR A 37 -3.39 3.82 -17.07
CA TYR A 37 -3.70 4.64 -18.24
C TYR A 37 -3.84 3.74 -19.45
N LYS A 38 -5.04 3.67 -20.04
CA LYS A 38 -5.34 2.82 -21.19
C LYS A 38 -6.33 3.53 -22.11
N ASN A 39 -6.08 3.49 -23.42
CA ASN A 39 -6.95 4.09 -24.44
C ASN A 39 -7.33 5.55 -24.12
N ASP A 40 -6.33 6.35 -23.73
CA ASP A 40 -6.50 7.76 -23.33
C ASP A 40 -7.45 8.03 -22.15
N VAL A 41 -7.64 7.01 -21.31
CA VAL A 41 -8.45 7.07 -20.10
C VAL A 41 -7.60 6.66 -18.90
N TRP A 42 -7.64 7.51 -17.87
CA TRP A 42 -7.05 7.21 -16.57
C TRP A 42 -8.05 6.49 -15.68
N ARG A 43 -7.61 5.39 -15.05
CA ARG A 43 -8.14 4.95 -13.76
C ARG A 43 -7.32 5.66 -12.69
N CYS A 44 -7.92 6.66 -12.07
CA CYS A 44 -7.32 7.45 -11.01
C CYS A 44 -7.94 7.04 -9.67
N ASP A 45 -7.48 5.88 -9.18
CA ASP A 45 -7.93 5.25 -7.95
C ASP A 45 -9.45 5.05 -7.91
N ARG A 46 -10.22 5.80 -7.11
CA ARG A 46 -11.67 5.60 -7.00
C ARG A 46 -12.45 6.14 -8.19
N ILE A 47 -11.83 6.94 -9.07
CA ILE A 47 -12.51 7.54 -10.24
C ILE A 47 -11.90 7.12 -11.57
N VAL A 48 -12.72 7.18 -12.60
CA VAL A 48 -12.30 7.10 -14.01
C VAL A 48 -12.34 8.50 -14.57
N CYS A 49 -11.23 8.97 -15.14
CA CYS A 49 -11.16 10.31 -15.70
C CYS A 49 -11.85 10.41 -17.07
N PRO A 50 -12.33 11.60 -17.47
CA PRO A 50 -12.76 11.85 -18.84
C PRO A 50 -11.64 11.52 -19.85
N VAL A 51 -12.02 11.08 -21.05
CA VAL A 51 -11.10 10.79 -22.15
C VAL A 51 -10.24 12.02 -22.48
N GLY A 52 -8.95 11.82 -22.70
CA GLY A 52 -8.01 12.91 -23.05
C GLY A 52 -7.56 13.76 -21.87
N THR A 53 -7.85 13.34 -20.64
CA THR A 53 -7.27 13.93 -19.42
C THR A 53 -5.75 13.79 -19.42
N TYR A 54 -5.03 14.85 -19.05
CA TYR A 54 -3.57 14.87 -19.06
C TYR A 54 -2.94 14.05 -17.93
N GLY A 55 -3.50 14.11 -16.72
CA GLY A 55 -2.96 13.38 -15.59
C GLY A 55 -3.94 13.09 -14.46
N CYS A 56 -3.44 12.31 -13.53
CA CYS A 56 -4.09 11.83 -12.32
C CYS A 56 -3.21 12.15 -11.11
N LYS A 57 -3.83 12.73 -10.08
CA LYS A 57 -3.20 12.97 -8.78
C LYS A 57 -4.00 12.25 -7.70
N ILE A 58 -3.32 11.48 -6.87
CA ILE A 58 -3.87 10.71 -5.76
C ILE A 58 -3.17 11.18 -4.49
N VAL A 59 -3.95 11.60 -3.50
CA VAL A 59 -3.48 11.98 -2.18
C VAL A 59 -4.23 11.13 -1.16
N LYS A 60 -3.52 10.52 -0.24
CA LYS A 60 -4.09 9.80 0.90
C LYS A 60 -3.25 10.13 2.12
N GLU A 61 -3.79 10.96 2.99
CA GLU A 61 -3.07 11.56 4.12
C GLU A 61 -3.96 11.58 5.37
N ASN A 62 -3.38 11.61 6.57
CA ASN A 62 -4.18 11.80 7.79
C ASN A 62 -4.94 13.13 7.77
N VAL A 63 -6.13 13.14 8.38
CA VAL A 63 -6.82 14.39 8.69
C VAL A 63 -6.08 15.10 9.82
N GLU A 64 -5.94 16.43 9.73
CA GLU A 64 -5.26 17.22 10.75
C GLU A 64 -5.83 16.94 12.15
N GLY A 65 -4.95 16.58 13.10
CA GLY A 65 -5.33 16.21 14.46
C GLY A 65 -5.99 14.84 14.63
N ARG A 66 -6.02 13.99 13.60
CA ARG A 66 -6.66 12.66 13.60
C ARG A 66 -5.76 11.60 12.96
N ASP A 67 -5.06 10.82 13.78
CA ASP A 67 -4.21 9.70 13.35
C ASP A 67 -5.00 8.43 12.98
N ASP A 68 -6.28 8.37 13.36
CA ASP A 68 -7.23 7.30 13.09
C ASP A 68 -8.03 7.50 11.80
N ILE A 69 -7.95 8.68 11.18
CA ILE A 69 -8.69 9.02 9.96
C ILE A 69 -7.73 9.49 8.88
N ILE A 70 -7.91 8.96 7.68
CA ILE A 70 -7.26 9.45 6.48
C ILE A 70 -8.27 10.08 5.53
N ARG A 71 -7.81 11.08 4.78
CA ARG A 71 -8.50 11.73 3.68
C ARG A 71 -7.89 11.24 2.37
N ARG A 72 -8.71 10.59 1.54
CA ARG A 72 -8.39 10.24 0.17
C ARG A 72 -8.94 11.30 -0.78
N SER A 73 -8.08 11.84 -1.61
CA SER A 73 -8.41 12.73 -2.71
C SER A 73 -7.88 12.14 -4.02
N ASN A 74 -8.75 12.00 -5.00
CA ASN A 74 -8.36 11.61 -6.36
C ASN A 74 -8.80 12.72 -7.30
N SER A 75 -7.89 13.22 -8.13
CA SER A 75 -8.18 14.31 -9.06
C SER A 75 -7.56 14.06 -10.42
N CYS A 76 -8.39 14.21 -11.45
CA CYS A 76 -8.01 14.25 -12.84
C CYS A 76 -7.73 15.72 -13.22
N TYR A 77 -6.71 15.97 -14.03
CA TYR A 77 -6.35 17.33 -14.44
C TYR A 77 -5.97 17.43 -15.92
N ASP A 78 -6.23 18.61 -16.52
CA ASP A 78 -5.85 18.95 -17.88
C ASP A 78 -4.37 19.37 -17.99
N VAL A 79 -3.89 19.68 -19.20
CA VAL A 79 -2.50 20.09 -19.44
C VAL A 79 -2.08 21.37 -18.71
N ASN A 80 -3.04 22.19 -18.30
CA ASN A 80 -2.82 23.42 -17.55
C ASN A 80 -2.88 23.20 -16.03
N GLY A 81 -3.13 21.96 -15.59
CA GLY A 81 -3.33 21.61 -14.19
C GLY A 81 -4.72 21.91 -13.65
N HIS A 82 -5.69 22.30 -14.49
CA HIS A 82 -7.06 22.49 -14.05
C HIS A 82 -7.72 21.14 -13.78
N SER A 83 -8.44 21.06 -12.68
CA SER A 83 -9.13 19.83 -12.34
C SER A 83 -10.37 19.63 -13.21
N VAL A 84 -10.49 18.44 -13.80
CA VAL A 84 -11.61 18.06 -14.67
C VAL A 84 -12.55 17.04 -14.01
N ALA A 85 -12.07 16.34 -12.98
CA ALA A 85 -12.87 15.46 -12.14
C ALA A 85 -12.18 15.30 -10.78
N GLN A 86 -12.97 15.15 -9.71
CA GLN A 86 -12.48 14.99 -8.34
C GLN A 86 -13.32 13.99 -7.57
N PHE A 87 -12.68 13.34 -6.60
CA PHE A 87 -13.29 12.52 -5.59
C PHE A 87 -12.62 12.78 -4.25
N LEU A 88 -13.41 12.85 -3.19
CA LEU A 88 -12.96 13.08 -1.84
C LEU A 88 -13.72 12.18 -0.88
N GLN A 89 -12.98 11.43 -0.06
CA GLN A 89 -13.54 10.53 0.94
C GLN A 89 -12.65 10.48 2.18
N THR A 90 -13.25 10.27 3.34
CA THR A 90 -12.53 9.91 4.56
C THR A 90 -12.68 8.43 4.86
N GLU A 91 -11.63 7.82 5.41
CA GLU A 91 -11.57 6.41 5.79
C GLU A 91 -10.99 6.29 7.20
N THR A 92 -11.55 5.39 8.01
CA THR A 92 -11.03 5.09 9.35
C THR A 92 -9.95 4.00 9.24
N LEU A 93 -8.82 4.22 9.91
CA LEU A 93 -7.74 3.25 9.99
C LEU A 93 -8.08 2.16 11.01
N VAL A 94 -7.72 0.92 10.67
CA VAL A 94 -7.81 -0.20 11.63
C VAL A 94 -6.81 -0.02 12.77
N TYR A 95 -5.62 0.48 12.45
CA TYR A 95 -4.57 0.80 13.41
C TYR A 95 -4.09 2.23 13.15
N PRO A 96 -4.14 3.12 14.16
CA PRO A 96 -3.64 4.48 14.03
C PRO A 96 -2.20 4.48 13.53
N LYS A 97 -1.94 5.24 12.46
CA LYS A 97 -0.64 5.35 11.80
C LYS A 97 -0.63 6.64 10.97
N THR A 98 0.52 7.29 10.91
CA THR A 98 0.74 8.38 9.97
C THR A 98 0.85 7.82 8.55
N VAL A 99 0.00 8.27 7.64
CA VAL A 99 -0.08 7.88 6.24
C VAL A 99 0.14 9.12 5.39
N GLU A 100 1.09 9.07 4.47
CA GLU A 100 1.44 10.16 3.56
C GLU A 100 1.69 9.62 2.16
N ILE A 101 0.62 9.44 1.39
CA ILE A 101 0.68 8.91 0.03
C ILE A 101 0.35 10.04 -0.95
N TYR A 102 1.33 10.41 -1.75
CA TYR A 102 1.24 11.41 -2.80
C TYR A 102 1.71 10.78 -4.11
N VAL A 103 0.79 10.64 -5.06
CA VAL A 103 1.08 10.08 -6.38
C VAL A 103 0.62 11.06 -7.43
N ASN A 104 1.51 11.39 -8.35
CA ASN A 104 1.23 12.20 -9.52
C ASN A 104 1.61 11.40 -10.77
N SER A 105 0.69 11.24 -11.70
CA SER A 105 0.91 10.52 -12.95
C SER A 105 0.33 11.31 -14.11
N TYR A 106 1.05 11.38 -15.22
CA TYR A 106 0.62 12.12 -16.40
C TYR A 106 1.19 11.49 -17.67
N VAL A 107 0.62 11.87 -18.80
CA VAL A 107 1.06 11.38 -20.12
C VAL A 107 2.53 11.74 -20.33
N GLY A 108 3.38 10.73 -20.50
CA GLY A 108 4.82 10.90 -20.67
C GLY A 108 5.60 11.15 -19.37
N ALA A 109 5.04 10.85 -18.20
CA ALA A 109 5.75 10.97 -16.94
C ALA A 109 7.01 10.08 -16.90
N SER A 110 8.12 10.65 -16.42
CA SER A 110 9.29 9.87 -16.04
C SER A 110 9.11 9.39 -14.60
N SER A 111 9.27 8.09 -14.40
CA SER A 111 9.10 7.48 -13.09
C SER A 111 10.21 7.81 -12.09
N SER A 112 9.82 8.39 -10.96
CA SER A 112 10.65 8.66 -9.78
C SER A 112 9.77 8.58 -8.54
N TRP A 113 10.20 7.81 -7.55
CA TRP A 113 9.44 7.63 -6.32
C TRP A 113 10.34 7.39 -5.10
N SER A 114 9.81 7.72 -3.93
CA SER A 114 10.33 7.31 -2.64
C SER A 114 9.22 6.62 -1.84
N THR A 115 9.62 5.70 -0.95
CA THR A 115 8.70 4.99 -0.08
C THR A 115 9.34 4.86 1.30
N GLY A 116 8.56 5.03 2.36
CA GLY A 116 8.99 4.91 3.74
C GLY A 116 7.99 4.08 4.54
N TYR A 117 8.49 3.29 5.49
CA TYR A 117 7.64 2.49 6.37
C TYR A 117 8.28 2.21 7.72
N ASN A 118 7.48 2.29 8.78
CA ASN A 118 7.76 1.75 10.12
C ASN A 118 6.43 1.46 10.86
N THR A 119 6.47 1.19 12.16
CA THR A 119 5.29 0.92 12.99
C THR A 119 4.30 2.09 13.08
N GLU A 120 4.77 3.33 12.95
CA GLU A 120 3.98 4.56 13.13
C GLU A 120 3.76 5.35 11.83
N PHE A 121 4.39 4.94 10.73
CA PHE A 121 4.45 5.73 9.50
C PHE A 121 4.45 4.86 8.23
N GLN A 122 3.70 5.30 7.22
CA GLN A 122 3.84 4.86 5.84
C GLN A 122 3.82 6.08 4.91
N SER A 123 4.82 6.20 4.03
CA SER A 123 4.83 7.21 2.99
C SER A 123 5.13 6.66 1.61
N VAL A 124 4.54 7.32 0.62
CA VAL A 124 4.83 7.20 -0.79
C VAL A 124 4.82 8.60 -1.38
N ASN A 125 5.90 8.99 -2.05
CA ASN A 125 5.92 10.20 -2.85
C ASN A 125 6.40 9.84 -4.25
N ALA A 126 5.53 9.98 -5.25
CA ALA A 126 5.78 9.48 -6.58
C ALA A 126 5.35 10.46 -7.66
N THR A 127 6.24 10.69 -8.63
CA THR A 127 5.86 11.06 -10.00
C THR A 127 6.08 9.82 -10.85
N ILE A 128 5.03 9.24 -11.42
CA ILE A 128 5.13 7.88 -11.97
C ILE A 128 4.40 7.75 -13.30
N ASP A 129 4.98 6.99 -14.23
CA ASP A 129 4.22 6.46 -15.36
C ASP A 129 3.25 5.36 -14.89
N ALA A 130 2.10 5.24 -15.55
CA ALA A 130 1.07 4.29 -15.11
C ALA A 130 1.54 2.83 -15.12
N ASP A 131 2.44 2.45 -16.05
CA ASP A 131 2.92 1.08 -16.21
C ASP A 131 3.91 0.67 -15.11
N SER A 132 4.58 1.65 -14.49
CA SER A 132 5.46 1.45 -13.34
C SER A 132 4.71 1.33 -12.02
N TRP A 133 3.40 1.58 -11.98
CA TRP A 133 2.59 1.50 -10.76
C TRP A 133 2.71 0.16 -10.00
N PRO A 134 2.60 -1.01 -10.65
CA PRO A 134 2.74 -2.29 -9.94
C PRO A 134 4.12 -2.48 -9.30
N LYS A 135 5.17 -1.90 -9.91
CA LYS A 135 6.55 -1.95 -9.38
C LYS A 135 6.69 -1.13 -8.10
N LEU A 136 6.07 0.06 -8.05
CA LEU A 136 6.04 0.87 -6.82
C LEU A 136 5.31 0.14 -5.70
N GLN A 137 4.14 -0.45 -5.97
CA GLN A 137 3.39 -1.22 -4.97
C GLN A 137 4.23 -2.40 -4.46
N GLN A 138 4.88 -3.14 -5.37
CA GLN A 138 5.82 -4.20 -5.00
C GLN A 138 6.95 -3.67 -4.11
N LYS A 139 7.56 -2.54 -4.47
CA LYS A 139 8.65 -1.96 -3.69
C LYS A 139 8.23 -1.58 -2.27
N THR A 140 7.01 -1.06 -2.14
CA THR A 140 6.43 -0.73 -0.83
C THR A 140 6.26 -1.99 0.01
N ARG A 141 5.72 -3.07 -0.56
CA ARG A 141 5.58 -4.37 0.11
C ARG A 141 6.93 -4.95 0.55
N GLU A 142 7.97 -4.85 -0.29
CA GLU A 142 9.33 -5.27 0.07
C GLU A 142 9.89 -4.49 1.26
N ASN A 143 9.61 -3.17 1.32
CA ASN A 143 10.07 -2.33 2.42
C ASN A 143 9.34 -2.65 3.73
N ILE A 144 8.02 -2.90 3.67
CA ILE A 144 7.22 -3.36 4.81
C ILE A 144 7.80 -4.65 5.36
N LYS A 145 7.97 -5.66 4.49
CA LYS A 145 8.51 -6.96 4.85
C LYS A 145 9.89 -6.83 5.50
N ARG A 146 10.80 -6.06 4.90
CA ARG A 146 12.14 -5.85 5.44
C ARG A 146 12.13 -5.21 6.82
N TYR A 147 11.26 -4.21 7.04
CA TYR A 147 11.16 -3.57 8.34
C TYR A 147 10.69 -4.57 9.40
N GLU A 148 9.65 -5.34 9.10
CA GLU A 148 9.05 -6.29 10.05
C GLU A 148 9.99 -7.45 10.38
N GLU A 149 10.71 -7.99 9.39
CA GLU A 149 11.75 -9.00 9.63
C GLU A 149 12.88 -8.48 10.53
N ASN A 150 13.27 -7.21 10.38
CA ASN A 150 14.35 -6.60 11.19
C ASN A 150 13.92 -6.24 12.62
N VAL A 151 12.64 -5.97 12.84
CA VAL A 151 12.09 -5.66 14.17
C VAL A 151 11.72 -6.94 14.91
N MET A 152 10.98 -7.86 14.27
CA MET A 152 10.54 -9.11 14.88
C MET A 152 11.67 -10.16 14.96
N GLY A 153 12.67 -10.09 14.09
CA GLY A 153 13.86 -10.95 14.15
C GLY A 153 14.83 -10.60 15.28
N LYS A 154 14.60 -9.51 16.01
CA LYS A 154 15.38 -9.12 17.21
C LYS A 154 14.71 -9.52 18.53
N GLU A 155 13.47 -10.01 18.48
CA GLU A 155 12.70 -10.43 19.66
C GLU A 155 12.71 -11.96 19.88
N ASN A 156 13.44 -12.72 19.04
CA ASN A 156 13.74 -14.15 19.19
C ASN A 156 15.24 -14.37 19.43
#